data_AF-A0A8J6TX85-F1
#
_entry.id   AF-A0A8J6TX85-F1
#
_cell.length_a   1.000
_cell.length_b   1.000
_cell.length_c   1.000
_cell.angle_alpha   90.00
_cell.angle_beta   90.00
_cell.angle_gamma   90.00
#
_symmetry.space_group_name_H-M   'P 1'
#
loop_
_entity.id
_entity.type
_entity.pdbx_description
1 polymer ?
#
loop_
_entity_poly.entity_id
_entity_poly.type
_entity_poly.pdbx_seq_one_letter_code
_entity_poly.pdbx_strand_id
1 'polypeptide(L)'
;MSSKTGLFAAALLLMAGGFGYLSTQQTEREGVRLPLVTGCKLHLQSCSALLPEMGELTFEISPKNPSPTESILLRVTFSELQPERVEVLFEGKEMYMGLLQYALYPSEESGVFSGTGSLSICIRELMEWIALLKVQVGDKVYEVPFEFETIHLK
;
A
#
# COMPACT_ATOMS: atom_id res chain seq x y z
N MET A 1 34.17 41.60 -20.96
CA MET A 1 33.97 40.15 -21.18
C MET A 1 34.07 39.41 -19.82
N SER A 2 33.17 39.68 -18.86
CA SER A 2 33.35 39.18 -17.47
C SER A 2 32.02 38.88 -16.72
N SER A 3 30.88 38.89 -17.42
CA SER A 3 29.55 38.70 -16.79
C SER A 3 28.98 37.30 -17.03
N LYS A 4 29.37 36.63 -18.13
CA LYS A 4 28.80 35.31 -18.49
C LYS A 4 29.28 34.18 -17.58
N THR A 5 30.54 34.22 -17.13
CA THR A 5 31.17 33.15 -16.34
C THR A 5 30.56 32.97 -14.95
N GLY A 6 30.18 34.07 -14.28
CA GLY A 6 29.52 34.01 -12.97
C GLY A 6 28.10 33.45 -13.04
N LEU A 7 27.39 33.73 -14.14
CA LEU A 7 26.02 33.24 -14.35
C LEU A 7 25.99 31.72 -14.59
N PHE A 8 26.96 31.19 -15.33
CA PHE A 8 27.09 29.74 -15.54
C PHE A 8 27.45 28.97 -14.26
N ALA A 9 28.34 29.53 -13.44
CA ALA A 9 28.72 28.89 -12.17
C ALA A 9 27.55 28.83 -11.17
N ALA A 10 26.75 29.91 -11.07
CA ALA A 10 25.57 29.94 -10.22
C ALA A 10 24.48 28.96 -10.69
N ALA A 11 24.27 28.86 -12.01
CA ALA A 11 23.31 27.92 -12.59
C ALA A 11 23.70 26.45 -12.35
N LEU A 12 25.00 26.13 -12.44
CA LEU A 12 25.52 24.79 -12.17
C LEU A 12 25.36 24.40 -10.69
N LEU A 13 25.59 25.33 -9.76
CA LEU A 13 25.41 25.10 -8.32
C LEU A 13 23.93 24.89 -7.95
N LEU A 14 23.02 25.64 -8.57
CA LEU A 14 21.57 25.46 -8.38
C LEU A 14 21.06 24.15 -8.96
N MET A 15 21.56 23.74 -10.13
CA MET A 15 21.23 22.42 -10.69
C MET A 15 21.79 21.28 -9.85
N ALA A 16 23.05 21.36 -9.40
CA ALA A 16 23.64 20.32 -8.55
C ALA A 16 22.95 20.24 -7.19
N GLY A 17 22.64 21.38 -6.55
CA GLY A 17 21.89 21.43 -5.29
C GLY A 17 20.45 20.94 -5.44
N GLY A 18 19.75 21.34 -6.51
CA GLY A 18 18.40 20.90 -6.81
C GLY A 18 18.31 19.41 -7.13
N PHE A 19 19.28 18.87 -7.89
CA PHE A 19 19.34 17.46 -8.23
C PHE A 19 19.69 16.60 -7.00
N GLY A 20 20.62 17.06 -6.14
CA GLY A 20 20.91 16.41 -4.87
C GLY A 20 19.70 16.34 -3.95
N TYR A 21 18.94 17.44 -3.82
CA TYR A 21 17.73 17.50 -2.99
C TYR A 21 16.59 16.62 -3.52
N LEU A 22 16.42 16.54 -4.84
CA LEU A 22 15.43 15.65 -5.46
C LEU A 22 15.85 14.17 -5.35
N SER A 23 17.14 13.86 -5.48
CA SER A 23 17.63 12.48 -5.45
C SER A 23 17.59 11.86 -4.06
N THR A 24 17.61 12.66 -2.98
CA THR A 24 17.56 12.14 -1.60
C THR A 24 16.22 11.52 -1.21
N GLN A 25 15.14 11.74 -1.96
CA GLN A 25 13.84 11.12 -1.63
C GLN A 25 13.73 9.65 -2.01
N GLN A 26 14.68 9.11 -2.79
CA GLN A 26 14.64 7.74 -3.26
C GLN A 26 15.57 6.84 -2.43
N THR A 27 15.42 6.89 -1.11
CA THR A 27 15.97 5.82 -0.25
C THR A 27 15.07 4.60 -0.45
N GLU A 28 15.60 3.55 -1.09
CA GLU A 28 14.97 2.23 -1.05
C GLU A 28 14.93 1.78 0.41
N ARG A 29 13.77 1.98 1.05
CA ARG A 29 13.53 1.49 2.41
C ARG A 29 13.54 -0.03 2.39
N GLU A 30 14.12 -0.63 3.42
CA GLU A 30 14.23 -2.08 3.54
C GLU A 30 12.82 -2.69 3.63
N GLY A 31 12.42 -3.42 2.59
CA GLY A 31 11.14 -4.12 2.52
C GLY A 31 11.22 -5.48 3.18
N VAL A 32 10.40 -5.70 4.21
CA VAL A 32 10.25 -7.00 4.89
C VAL A 32 8.94 -7.64 4.42
N ARG A 33 9.03 -8.59 3.50
CA ARG A 33 7.85 -9.33 3.01
C ARG A 33 7.56 -10.53 3.91
N LEU A 34 6.36 -10.57 4.48
CA LEU A 34 5.90 -11.69 5.29
C LEU A 34 5.32 -12.81 4.41
N PRO A 35 5.27 -14.05 4.92
CA PRO A 35 4.54 -15.13 4.27
C PRO A 35 3.06 -14.78 4.07
N LEU A 36 2.44 -15.41 3.08
CA LEU A 36 1.01 -15.30 2.85
C LEU A 36 0.22 -15.70 4.10
N VAL A 37 -0.77 -14.89 4.46
CA VAL A 37 -1.69 -15.19 5.55
C VAL A 37 -2.61 -16.33 5.12
N THR A 38 -2.29 -17.55 5.54
CA THR A 38 -3.05 -18.76 5.20
C THR A 38 -4.31 -18.92 6.06
N GLY A 39 -5.32 -19.61 5.53
CA GLY A 39 -6.56 -19.90 6.26
C GLY A 39 -7.52 -18.72 6.41
N CYS A 40 -7.20 -17.56 5.84
CA CYS A 40 -8.06 -16.39 5.84
C CYS A 40 -8.32 -15.88 4.42
N LYS A 41 -9.60 -15.72 4.10
CA LYS A 41 -10.09 -15.11 2.86
C LYS A 41 -10.71 -13.76 3.20
N LEU A 42 -10.04 -12.67 2.83
CA LEU A 42 -10.38 -11.30 3.27
C LEU A 42 -11.76 -10.84 2.77
N HIS A 43 -12.21 -11.36 1.63
CA HIS A 43 -13.55 -11.11 1.09
C HIS A 43 -14.68 -11.76 1.91
N LEU A 44 -14.40 -12.75 2.76
CA LEU A 44 -15.40 -13.44 3.58
C LEU A 44 -15.43 -12.95 5.02
N GLN A 45 -14.27 -12.58 5.56
CA GLN A 45 -14.10 -12.22 6.97
C GLN A 45 -12.96 -11.21 7.16
N SER A 46 -12.79 -10.70 8.37
CA SER A 46 -11.60 -9.91 8.71
C SER A 46 -10.44 -10.87 9.02
N CYS A 47 -9.23 -10.51 8.61
CA CYS A 47 -8.04 -11.36 8.71
C CYS A 47 -7.02 -10.74 9.66
N SER A 48 -6.43 -11.54 10.53
CA SER A 48 -5.36 -11.08 11.42
C SER A 48 -4.00 -11.60 11.00
N ALA A 49 -2.96 -10.82 11.29
CA ALA A 49 -1.57 -11.19 11.06
C ALA A 49 -0.68 -10.62 12.16
N LEU A 50 0.35 -11.37 12.53
CA LEU A 50 1.40 -10.92 13.44
C LEU A 50 2.51 -10.23 12.65
N LEU A 51 2.86 -9.02 13.05
CA LEU A 51 4.04 -8.32 12.54
C LEU A 51 5.21 -8.61 13.48
N PRO A 52 6.37 -9.05 12.96
CA PRO A 52 7.54 -9.33 13.78
C PRO A 52 7.85 -8.12 14.68
N GLU A 53 7.90 -8.35 15.99
CA GLU A 53 8.25 -7.34 17.00
C GLU A 53 7.27 -6.16 17.15
N MET A 54 6.12 -6.17 16.48
CA MET A 54 5.22 -5.00 16.40
C MET A 54 3.74 -5.30 16.68
N GLY A 55 3.44 -6.51 17.16
CA GLY A 55 2.10 -6.92 17.58
C GLY A 55 1.22 -7.46 16.45
N GLU A 56 -0.09 -7.44 16.67
CA GLU A 56 -1.09 -7.97 15.76
C GLU A 56 -1.77 -6.83 14.99
N LEU A 57 -2.07 -7.09 13.72
CA LEU A 57 -3.02 -6.28 12.97
C LEU A 57 -4.22 -7.10 12.53
N THR A 58 -5.35 -6.45 12.38
CA THR A 58 -6.56 -6.98 11.77
C THR A 58 -6.90 -6.16 10.54
N PHE A 59 -7.02 -6.80 9.39
CA PHE A 59 -7.39 -6.19 8.12
C PHE A 59 -8.77 -6.64 7.68
N GLU A 60 -9.56 -5.68 7.22
CA GLU A 60 -10.94 -5.83 6.81
C GLU A 60 -11.18 -5.11 5.48
N ILE A 61 -11.96 -5.76 4.61
CA ILE A 61 -12.62 -5.10 3.49
C ILE A 61 -14.13 -5.14 3.64
N SER A 62 -14.81 -4.11 3.13
CA SER A 62 -16.26 -3.99 3.05
C SER A 62 -16.70 -3.39 1.71
N PRO A 63 -17.75 -3.91 1.05
CA PRO A 63 -18.56 -5.05 1.49
C PRO A 63 -17.79 -6.38 1.44
N LYS A 64 -18.29 -7.37 2.17
CA LYS A 64 -17.85 -8.76 1.99
C LYS A 64 -18.37 -9.28 0.64
N ASN A 65 -17.55 -10.05 -0.06
CA ASN A 65 -17.73 -10.44 -1.46
C ASN A 65 -17.83 -9.23 -2.42
N PRO A 66 -16.77 -8.41 -2.54
CA PRO A 66 -16.85 -7.21 -3.35
C PRO A 66 -17.01 -7.53 -4.85
N SER A 67 -17.85 -6.76 -5.52
CA SER A 67 -17.96 -6.70 -6.97
C SER A 67 -16.79 -5.90 -7.57
N PRO A 68 -16.28 -6.26 -8.76
CA PRO A 68 -15.27 -5.46 -9.45
C PRO A 68 -15.70 -4.02 -9.78
N THR A 69 -16.99 -3.70 -9.73
CA THR A 69 -17.55 -2.38 -10.10
C THR A 69 -17.81 -1.46 -8.92
N GLU A 70 -17.61 -1.93 -7.69
CA GLU A 70 -17.89 -1.13 -6.49
C GLU A 70 -16.63 -0.69 -5.77
N SER A 71 -16.76 0.39 -5.00
CA SER A 71 -15.72 0.86 -4.11
C SER A 71 -15.62 -0.06 -2.90
N ILE A 72 -14.39 -0.37 -2.50
CA ILE A 72 -14.08 -1.25 -1.37
C ILE A 72 -13.56 -0.38 -0.23
N LEU A 73 -14.27 -0.35 0.89
CA LEU A 73 -13.76 0.24 2.13
C LEU A 73 -12.70 -0.69 2.71
N LEU A 74 -11.52 -0.14 2.99
CA LEU A 74 -10.38 -0.83 3.58
C LEU A 74 -10.22 -0.30 5.00
N ARG A 75 -10.15 -1.20 5.98
CA ARG A 75 -9.94 -0.86 7.39
C ARG A 75 -8.90 -1.76 8.00
N VAL A 76 -7.89 -1.17 8.63
CA VAL A 76 -6.83 -1.89 9.34
C VAL A 76 -6.80 -1.39 10.78
N THR A 77 -6.77 -2.32 11.72
CA THR A 77 -6.62 -2.04 13.16
C THR A 77 -5.32 -2.66 13.66
N PHE A 78 -4.51 -1.88 14.34
CA PHE A 78 -3.26 -2.30 14.96
C PHE A 78 -3.43 -2.37 16.48
N SER A 79 -3.00 -3.45 17.12
CA SER A 79 -3.16 -3.64 18.57
C SER A 79 -2.19 -2.77 19.39
N GLU A 80 -0.92 -2.75 18.98
CA GLU A 80 0.19 -2.20 19.77
C GLU A 80 1.03 -1.17 18.98
N LEU A 81 0.75 -1.01 17.69
CA LEU A 81 1.55 -0.23 16.75
C LEU A 81 0.79 1.00 16.24
N GLN A 82 1.53 2.08 16.02
CA GLN A 82 1.02 3.26 15.31
C GLN A 82 1.91 3.55 14.09
N PRO A 83 1.58 2.98 12.91
CA PRO A 83 2.39 3.16 11.71
C PRO A 83 2.42 4.60 11.22
N GLU A 84 3.50 4.97 10.53
CA GLU A 84 3.61 6.29 9.88
C GLU A 84 2.80 6.37 8.60
N ARG A 85 2.72 5.24 7.88
CA ARG A 85 2.02 5.11 6.62
C ARG A 85 1.48 3.71 6.47
N VAL A 86 0.25 3.64 5.97
CA VAL A 86 -0.41 2.38 5.65
C VAL A 86 -0.95 2.50 4.23
N GLU A 87 -0.58 1.55 3.37
CA GLU A 87 -1.04 1.47 1.99
C GLU A 87 -1.47 0.04 1.69
N VAL A 88 -2.40 -0.13 0.76
CA VAL A 88 -2.75 -1.44 0.22
C VAL A 88 -2.50 -1.42 -1.27
N LEU A 89 -1.77 -2.42 -1.76
CA LEU A 89 -1.61 -2.71 -3.18
C LEU A 89 -2.43 -3.95 -3.53
N PHE A 90 -3.31 -3.84 -4.51
CA PHE A 90 -4.03 -5.00 -5.07
C PHE A 90 -3.26 -5.57 -6.27
N GLU A 91 -2.91 -6.86 -6.17
CA GLU A 91 -2.24 -7.62 -7.22
C GLU A 91 -3.17 -8.74 -7.70
N GLY A 92 -3.35 -8.89 -9.00
CA GLY A 92 -4.01 -10.07 -9.56
C GLY A 92 -3.08 -11.28 -9.43
N LYS A 93 -3.57 -12.40 -8.89
CA LYS A 93 -2.74 -13.59 -8.64
C LYS A 93 -2.22 -14.22 -9.94
N GLU A 94 -3.06 -14.21 -10.97
CA GLU A 94 -2.77 -14.85 -12.27
C GLU A 94 -2.28 -13.86 -13.33
N MET A 95 -2.51 -12.56 -13.15
CA MET A 95 -2.18 -11.54 -14.15
C MET A 95 -1.96 -10.16 -13.55
N TYR A 96 -1.10 -9.37 -14.19
CA TYR A 96 -0.89 -7.97 -13.83
C TYR A 96 -2.12 -7.13 -14.20
N MET A 97 -2.71 -6.47 -13.19
CA MET A 97 -3.95 -5.70 -13.33
C MET A 97 -3.72 -4.17 -13.30
N GLY A 98 -2.47 -3.75 -13.44
CA GLY A 98 -2.04 -2.36 -13.25
C GLY A 98 -1.59 -2.06 -11.82
N LEU A 99 -1.29 -0.80 -11.56
CA LEU A 99 -0.92 -0.30 -10.23
C LEU A 99 -2.20 0.11 -9.49
N LEU A 100 -2.66 -0.75 -8.58
CA LEU A 100 -3.86 -0.52 -7.77
C LEU A 100 -3.45 -0.26 -6.31
N GLN A 101 -2.81 0.89 -6.08
CA GLN A 101 -2.28 1.29 -4.76
C GLN A 101 -3.15 2.37 -4.11
N TYR A 102 -3.54 2.14 -2.86
CA TYR A 102 -4.44 2.99 -2.10
C TYR A 102 -3.84 3.31 -0.73
N ALA A 103 -3.74 4.59 -0.40
CA ALA A 103 -3.34 5.02 0.93
C ALA A 103 -4.51 4.89 1.92
N LEU A 104 -4.22 4.42 3.13
CA LEU A 104 -5.14 4.48 4.26
C LEU A 104 -4.72 5.60 5.20
N TYR A 105 -5.72 6.32 5.70
CA TYR A 105 -5.53 7.47 6.59
C TYR A 105 -5.97 7.10 8.00
N PRO A 106 -5.31 7.66 9.03
CA PRO A 106 -5.75 7.50 10.41
C PRO A 106 -7.22 7.90 10.57
N SER A 107 -7.99 7.07 11.28
CA SER A 107 -9.34 7.40 11.70
C SER A 107 -9.33 8.16 13.04
N GLU A 108 -10.52 8.50 13.56
CA GLU A 108 -10.65 9.08 14.91
C GLU A 108 -10.28 8.07 16.02
N GLU A 109 -10.41 6.77 15.74
CA GLU A 109 -10.01 5.70 16.65
C GLU A 109 -8.50 5.42 16.55
N SER A 110 -7.83 5.41 17.70
CA SER A 110 -6.37 5.16 17.77
C SER A 110 -6.02 3.79 17.21
N GLY A 111 -4.93 3.70 16.45
CA GLY A 111 -4.48 2.45 15.84
C GLY A 111 -5.36 1.98 14.67
N VAL A 112 -6.34 2.78 14.22
CA VAL A 112 -7.21 2.43 13.10
C VAL A 112 -6.92 3.31 11.90
N PHE A 113 -6.70 2.67 10.75
CA PHE A 113 -6.49 3.30 9.46
C PHE A 113 -7.60 2.87 8.51
N SER A 114 -8.10 3.81 7.71
CA SER A 114 -9.17 3.55 6.74
C SER A 114 -8.94 4.27 5.42
N GLY A 115 -9.43 3.67 4.34
CA GLY A 115 -9.36 4.25 3.00
C GLY A 115 -10.29 3.52 2.05
N THR A 116 -10.38 4.00 0.82
CA THR A 116 -11.22 3.39 -0.21
C THR A 116 -10.35 2.92 -1.35
N GLY A 117 -10.49 1.64 -1.70
CA GLY A 117 -9.90 1.03 -2.88
C GLY A 117 -10.93 0.75 -3.96
N SER A 118 -10.45 0.42 -5.15
CA SER A 118 -11.25 -0.08 -6.25
C SER A 118 -10.50 -1.19 -6.96
N LEU A 119 -11.18 -1.93 -7.83
CA LEU A 119 -10.53 -2.94 -8.67
C LEU A 119 -10.67 -2.55 -10.13
N SER A 120 -9.70 -3.00 -10.92
CA SER A 120 -9.84 -2.99 -12.38
C SER A 120 -10.97 -3.95 -12.76
N ILE A 121 -11.86 -3.50 -13.66
CA ILE A 121 -12.96 -4.32 -14.16
C ILE A 121 -12.39 -5.54 -14.88
N CYS A 122 -12.89 -6.72 -14.52
CA CYS A 122 -12.53 -7.98 -15.16
C CYS A 122 -13.74 -8.58 -15.89
N ILE A 123 -13.49 -9.20 -17.04
CA ILE A 123 -14.50 -9.95 -17.80
C ILE A 123 -14.68 -11.40 -17.30
N ARG A 124 -13.84 -11.86 -16.38
CA ARG A 124 -13.92 -13.20 -15.80
C ARG A 124 -14.93 -13.23 -14.65
N GLU A 125 -15.58 -14.38 -14.49
CA GLU A 125 -16.57 -14.60 -13.44
C GLU A 125 -15.96 -14.60 -12.04
N LEU A 126 -14.73 -15.12 -11.90
CA LEU A 126 -13.99 -15.15 -10.65
C LEU A 126 -12.55 -14.68 -10.88
N MET A 127 -12.06 -13.87 -9.96
CA MET A 127 -10.68 -13.40 -9.92
C MET A 127 -10.12 -13.62 -8.53
N GLU A 128 -8.91 -14.18 -8.48
CA GLU A 128 -8.10 -14.28 -7.26
C GLU A 128 -7.13 -13.10 -7.19
N TRP A 129 -7.05 -12.51 -6.01
CA TRP A 129 -6.28 -11.31 -5.73
C TRP A 129 -5.44 -11.46 -4.48
N ILE A 130 -4.33 -10.73 -4.45
CA ILE A 130 -3.55 -10.47 -3.24
C ILE A 130 -3.76 -9.00 -2.86
N ALA A 131 -4.24 -8.77 -1.65
CA ALA A 131 -4.16 -7.47 -1.00
C ALA A 131 -2.86 -7.42 -0.20
N LEU A 132 -1.86 -6.75 -0.76
CA LEU A 132 -0.56 -6.55 -0.13
C LEU A 132 -0.64 -5.30 0.75
N LEU A 133 -0.81 -5.52 2.06
CA LEU A 133 -0.83 -4.46 3.04
C LEU A 133 0.60 -4.02 3.34
N LYS A 134 0.92 -2.75 3.06
CA LYS A 134 2.23 -2.14 3.27
C LYS A 134 2.17 -1.25 4.50
N VAL A 135 2.92 -1.61 5.53
CA VAL A 135 2.95 -0.91 6.83
C VAL A 135 4.33 -0.33 7.04
N GLN A 136 4.43 1.00 7.06
CA GLN A 136 5.69 1.69 7.31
C GLN A 136 5.87 1.99 8.80
N VAL A 137 7.00 1.56 9.36
CA VAL A 137 7.42 1.84 10.73
C VAL A 137 8.89 2.22 10.73
N GLY A 138 9.20 3.49 10.98
CA GLY A 138 10.55 4.02 10.81
C GLY A 138 11.06 3.81 9.39
N ASP A 139 12.24 3.20 9.28
CA ASP A 139 12.93 2.94 8.01
C ASP A 139 12.52 1.63 7.33
N LYS A 140 11.63 0.84 7.95
CA LYS A 140 11.17 -0.45 7.43
C LYS A 140 9.77 -0.35 6.83
N VAL A 141 9.53 -1.12 5.78
CA VAL A 141 8.20 -1.34 5.21
C VAL A 141 7.89 -2.82 5.29
N TYR A 142 6.86 -3.18 6.06
CA TYR A 142 6.38 -4.55 6.16
C TYR A 142 5.31 -4.77 5.11
N GLU A 143 5.46 -5.82 4.30
CA GLU A 143 4.49 -6.22 3.30
C GLU A 143 3.78 -7.50 3.74
N VAL A 144 2.47 -7.40 4.00
CA VAL A 144 1.65 -8.49 4.54
C VAL A 144 0.62 -8.90 3.49
N PRO A 145 0.77 -10.07 2.82
CA PRO A 145 -0.13 -10.46 1.76
C PRO A 145 -1.36 -11.22 2.28
N PHE A 146 -2.55 -10.77 1.87
CA PHE A 146 -3.85 -11.41 2.17
C PHE A 146 -4.55 -11.83 0.88
N GLU A 147 -5.06 -13.05 0.81
CA GLU A 147 -5.85 -13.50 -0.34
C GLU A 147 -7.30 -13.01 -0.26
N PHE A 148 -7.84 -12.64 -1.41
CA PHE A 148 -9.27 -12.43 -1.58
C PHE A 148 -9.74 -12.73 -3.01
N GLU A 149 -11.05 -12.85 -3.17
CA GLU A 149 -11.68 -13.14 -4.45
C GLU A 149 -12.76 -12.11 -4.71
N THR A 150 -13.00 -11.85 -5.99
CA THR A 150 -14.16 -11.08 -6.46
C THR A 150 -14.93 -11.91 -7.44
N ILE A 151 -16.26 -11.92 -7.30
CA ILE A 151 -17.17 -12.64 -8.18
C ILE A 151 -17.96 -11.63 -8.98
N HIS A 152 -17.90 -11.74 -10.30
CA HIS A 152 -18.75 -10.98 -11.20
C HIS A 152 -20.00 -11.82 -11.52
N LEU A 153 -21.09 -11.54 -10.81
CA LEU A 153 -22.40 -12.11 -11.12
C LEU A 153 -22.96 -11.36 -12.34
N LYS A 154 -23.17 -12.09 -13.44
CA LYS A 154 -23.82 -11.59 -14.65
C LYS A 154 -25.28 -11.21 -14.44
#